data_AF-A0A818L8H9-F1
#
_entry.id   AF-A0A818L8H9-F1
#
_cell.length_a   1.000
_cell.length_b   1.000
_cell.length_c   1.000
_cell.angle_alpha   90.00
_cell.angle_beta   90.00
_cell.angle_gamma   90.00
#
_symmetry.space_group_name_H-M   'P 1'
#
loop_
_entity.id
_entity.type
_entity.pdbx_description
1 polymer ?
#
loop_
_entity_poly.entity_id
_entity_poly.type
_entity_poly.pdbx_seq_one_letter_code
_entity_poly.pdbx_strand_id
1 'polypeptide(L)'
;MGYRRLVQECVRLGANYGAFDVNELLRGEKTISRHVTSFADICREQIKELLSNLLKEHSVTICPDYWTDSYKKISYLGVSVIIVDDEYHYKLFDICCKPFEYERKTAEYTLNQPASPLWTFHAGPSICSSL
;
A
#
# COMPACT_ATOMS: atom_id res chain seq x y z
N MET A 1 -8.13 14.07 -8.31
CA MET A 1 -7.76 15.24 -7.47
C MET A 1 -6.29 15.66 -7.61
N GLY A 2 -5.33 14.72 -7.64
CA GLY A 2 -3.88 15.03 -7.66
C GLY A 2 -3.44 15.99 -8.78
N TYR A 3 -3.82 15.73 -10.03
CA TYR A 3 -3.48 16.61 -11.16
C TYR A 3 -3.96 18.06 -10.98
N ARG A 4 -5.20 18.27 -10.54
CA ARG A 4 -5.74 19.62 -10.31
C ARG A 4 -4.95 20.37 -9.22
N ARG A 5 -4.57 19.69 -8.14
CA ARG A 5 -3.73 20.29 -7.09
C ARG A 5 -2.36 20.67 -7.63
N LEU A 6 -1.73 19.79 -8.42
CA LEU A 6 -0.45 20.07 -9.06
C LEU A 6 -0.52 21.33 -9.95
N VAL A 7 -1.52 21.41 -10.83
CA VAL A 7 -1.71 22.58 -11.70
C VAL A 7 -1.98 23.84 -10.87
N GLN A 8 -2.78 23.74 -9.81
CA GLN A 8 -3.05 24.86 -8.92
C GLN A 8 -1.78 25.38 -8.23
N GLU A 9 -0.87 24.48 -7.84
CA GLU A 9 0.45 24.87 -7.31
C GLU A 9 1.32 25.53 -8.38
N CYS A 10 1.31 25.04 -9.62
CA CYS A 10 2.03 25.71 -10.73
C CYS A 10 1.52 27.14 -10.96
N VAL A 11 0.20 27.37 -10.89
CA VAL A 11 -0.40 28.72 -10.99
C VAL A 11 0.06 29.61 -9.84
N ARG A 12 0.11 29.10 -8.60
CA ARG A 12 0.60 29.85 -7.43
C ARG A 12 2.08 30.23 -7.57
N LEU A 13 2.90 29.29 -8.04
CA LEU A 13 4.31 29.55 -8.32
C LEU A 13 4.47 30.63 -9.40
N GLY A 14 3.67 30.57 -10.48
CA GLY A 14 3.69 31.59 -11.53
C GLY A 14 3.24 32.96 -11.04
N ALA A 15 2.25 33.02 -10.15
CA ALA A 15 1.80 34.27 -9.55
C ALA A 15 2.87 34.91 -8.63
N ASN A 16 3.63 34.09 -7.91
CA ASN A 16 4.63 34.56 -6.95
C ASN A 16 5.99 34.88 -7.58
N TYR A 17 6.38 34.12 -8.62
CA TYR A 17 7.74 34.16 -9.18
C TYR A 17 7.78 34.57 -10.66
N GLY A 18 6.63 34.75 -11.31
CA GLY A 18 6.56 35.09 -12.74
C GLY A 18 6.81 33.88 -13.64
N ALA A 19 7.38 34.13 -14.83
CA ALA A 19 7.72 33.07 -15.77
C ALA A 19 8.94 32.28 -15.27
N PHE A 20 8.85 30.94 -15.33
CA PHE A 20 9.92 30.02 -14.94
C PHE A 20 10.02 28.87 -15.95
N ASP A 21 11.18 28.23 -16.01
CA ASP A 21 11.36 27.01 -16.81
C ASP A 21 10.70 25.81 -16.10
N VAL A 22 9.77 25.15 -16.79
CA VAL A 22 9.07 23.97 -16.29
C VAL A 22 10.04 22.82 -16.04
N ASN A 23 11.16 22.74 -16.76
CA ASN A 23 12.16 21.69 -16.58
C ASN A 23 12.94 21.84 -15.27
N GLU A 24 13.01 23.05 -14.72
CA GLU A 24 13.61 23.29 -13.41
C GLU A 24 12.64 22.96 -12.27
N LEU A 25 11.32 23.08 -12.52
CA LEU A 25 10.28 22.77 -11.54
C LEU A 25 9.95 21.28 -11.47
N LEU A 26 9.76 20.63 -12.62
CA LEU A 26 9.36 19.24 -12.69
C LEU A 26 10.56 18.33 -12.51
N ARG A 27 10.52 17.56 -11.42
CA ARG A 27 11.55 16.56 -11.15
C ARG A 27 11.49 15.44 -12.18
N GLY A 28 12.65 14.96 -12.61
CA GLY A 28 12.76 13.78 -13.47
C GLY A 28 12.14 12.53 -12.83
N GLU A 29 11.70 11.60 -13.68
CA GLU A 29 11.00 10.36 -13.30
C GLU A 29 11.68 9.61 -12.15
N LYS A 30 13.00 9.44 -12.23
CA LYS A 30 13.79 8.73 -11.20
C LYS A 30 13.70 9.38 -9.81
N THR A 31 13.55 10.70 -9.76
CA THR A 31 13.43 11.43 -8.49
C THR A 31 12.03 11.32 -7.94
N ILE A 32 11.01 11.37 -8.80
CA ILE A 32 9.61 11.10 -8.39
C ILE A 32 9.49 9.67 -7.86
N SER A 33 10.01 8.69 -8.60
CA SER A 33 10.01 7.27 -8.21
C SER A 33 10.65 7.06 -6.83
N ARG A 34 11.87 7.58 -6.61
CA ARG A 34 12.54 7.49 -5.30
C ARG A 34 11.73 8.14 -4.18
N HIS A 35 11.14 9.31 -4.44
CA HIS A 35 10.33 10.00 -3.45
C HIS A 35 9.07 9.20 -3.10
N VAL A 36 8.36 8.66 -4.10
CA VAL A 36 7.19 7.81 -3.91
C VAL A 36 7.56 6.56 -3.12
N THR A 37 8.67 5.91 -3.41
CA THR A 37 9.15 4.76 -2.63
C THR A 37 9.42 5.14 -1.18
N SER A 38 10.18 6.22 -0.94
CA SER A 38 10.47 6.67 0.44
C SER A 38 9.21 7.06 1.21
N PHE A 39 8.25 7.69 0.53
CA PHE A 39 6.97 8.06 1.13
C PHE A 39 6.13 6.83 1.44
N ALA A 40 6.11 5.84 0.53
CA ALA A 40 5.45 4.57 0.76
C ALA A 40 6.06 3.82 1.95
N ASP A 41 7.37 3.87 2.14
CA ASP A 41 8.04 3.27 3.30
C ASP A 41 7.61 3.94 4.61
N ILE A 42 7.53 5.28 4.65
CA ILE A 42 7.02 6.02 5.80
C ILE A 42 5.56 5.62 6.11
N CYS A 43 4.69 5.61 5.10
CA CYS A 43 3.31 5.17 5.28
C CYS A 43 3.23 3.72 5.75
N ARG A 44 4.13 2.86 5.28
CA ARG A 44 4.17 1.45 5.69
C ARG A 44 4.49 1.32 7.17
N GLU A 45 5.46 2.07 7.69
CA GLU A 45 5.77 2.08 9.12
C GLU A 45 4.61 2.61 9.97
N GLN A 46 3.92 3.66 9.53
CA GLN A 46 2.73 4.18 10.22
C GLN A 46 1.59 3.15 10.27
N ILE A 47 1.35 2.44 9.16
CA ILE A 47 0.34 1.38 9.10
C ILE A 47 0.74 0.20 9.98
N LYS A 48 2.03 -0.19 10.00
CA LYS A 48 2.51 -1.25 10.90
C LYS A 48 2.26 -0.92 12.37
N GLU A 49 2.60 0.30 12.78
CA GLU A 49 2.37 0.75 14.15
C GLU A 49 0.87 0.70 14.50
N LEU A 50 0.02 1.24 13.63
CA LEU A 50 -1.43 1.20 13.77
C LEU A 50 -1.95 -0.24 13.93
N LEU A 51 -1.57 -1.14 13.02
CA LEU A 51 -1.99 -2.54 13.04
C LEU A 51 -1.49 -3.27 14.28
N SER A 52 -0.28 -2.98 14.75
CA SER A 52 0.28 -3.62 15.94
C SER A 52 -0.51 -3.30 17.22
N ASN A 53 -1.14 -2.13 17.28
CA ASN A 53 -2.01 -1.74 18.36
C ASN A 53 -3.39 -2.40 18.23
N LEU A 54 -3.99 -2.32 17.04
CA LEU A 54 -5.35 -2.85 16.80
C LEU A 54 -5.43 -4.39 16.84
N LEU A 55 -4.35 -5.08 16.48
CA LEU A 55 -4.28 -6.55 16.60
C LEU A 55 -4.37 -7.01 18.07
N LYS A 56 -3.95 -6.18 19.04
CA LYS A 56 -4.10 -6.49 20.47
C LYS A 56 -5.54 -6.32 20.96
N GLU A 57 -6.31 -5.51 20.26
CA GLU A 57 -7.70 -5.16 20.59
C GLU A 57 -8.72 -5.99 19.79
N HIS A 58 -8.25 -6.92 18.94
CA HIS A 58 -9.07 -7.80 18.08
C HIS A 58 -10.01 -7.07 17.09
N SER A 59 -9.69 -5.83 16.70
CA SER A 59 -10.54 -4.96 15.85
C SER A 59 -10.14 -4.92 14.37
N VAL A 60 -9.47 -5.98 13.88
CA VAL A 60 -8.87 -6.02 12.54
C VAL A 60 -9.42 -7.18 11.72
N THR A 61 -9.89 -6.89 10.51
CA THR A 61 -10.25 -7.91 9.50
C THR A 61 -9.26 -7.85 8.34
N ILE A 62 -8.69 -9.00 7.96
CA ILE A 62 -7.81 -9.12 6.80
C ILE A 62 -8.58 -9.76 5.64
N CYS A 63 -8.56 -9.10 4.48
CA CYS A 63 -9.26 -9.53 3.28
C CYS A 63 -8.23 -9.84 2.18
N PRO A 64 -7.84 -11.12 1.99
CA PRO A 64 -7.08 -11.51 0.82
C PRO A 64 -8.00 -11.54 -0.42
N ASP A 65 -7.53 -10.96 -1.51
CA ASP A 65 -8.19 -10.98 -2.81
C ASP A 65 -7.26 -11.60 -3.85
N TYR A 66 -7.79 -12.56 -4.62
CA TYR A 66 -7.06 -13.26 -5.66
C TYR A 66 -7.78 -13.08 -7.00
N TRP A 67 -7.06 -12.54 -7.98
CA TRP A 67 -7.57 -12.44 -9.35
C TRP A 67 -6.50 -12.82 -10.36
N THR A 68 -6.93 -13.11 -11.59
CA THR A 68 -6.02 -13.44 -12.69
C THR A 68 -6.27 -12.51 -13.86
N ASP A 69 -5.20 -11.86 -14.31
CA ASP A 69 -5.19 -11.14 -15.57
C ASP A 69 -4.95 -12.15 -16.70
N SER A 70 -6.05 -12.56 -17.35
CA SER A 70 -6.03 -13.54 -18.45
C SER A 70 -5.30 -13.06 -19.70
N TYR A 71 -5.12 -11.74 -19.87
CA TYR A 71 -4.38 -11.17 -20.98
C TYR A 71 -2.87 -11.26 -20.72
N LYS A 72 -2.42 -10.81 -19.54
CA LYS A 72 -1.01 -10.87 -19.14
C LYS A 72 -0.56 -12.25 -18.66
N LYS A 73 -1.49 -13.17 -18.42
CA LYS A 73 -1.25 -14.50 -17.83
C LYS A 73 -0.59 -14.44 -16.44
N ILE A 74 -0.93 -13.40 -15.67
CA ILE A 74 -0.41 -13.19 -14.31
C ILE A 74 -1.57 -13.29 -13.33
N SER A 75 -1.40 -14.09 -12.28
CA SER A 75 -2.29 -14.07 -11.10
C SER A 75 -1.77 -13.04 -10.10
N TYR A 76 -2.65 -12.39 -9.35
CA TYR A 76 -2.29 -11.40 -8.34
C TYR A 76 -2.93 -11.77 -7.00
N LEU A 77 -2.22 -11.42 -5.94
CA LEU A 77 -2.70 -11.42 -4.56
C LEU A 77 -2.75 -9.98 -4.06
N GLY A 78 -3.95 -9.48 -3.84
CA GLY A 78 -4.21 -8.29 -3.05
C GLY A 78 -4.44 -8.66 -1.60
N VAL A 79 -3.95 -7.86 -0.67
CA VAL A 79 -4.33 -7.99 0.75
C VAL A 79 -4.75 -6.62 1.21
N SER A 80 -5.98 -6.51 1.66
CA SER A 80 -6.54 -5.31 2.26
C SER A 80 -6.83 -5.57 3.73
N VAL A 81 -6.71 -4.54 4.55
CA VAL A 81 -7.08 -4.59 5.97
C VAL A 81 -8.19 -3.60 6.23
N ILE A 82 -9.21 -4.10 6.91
CA ILE A 82 -10.39 -3.38 7.31
C ILE A 82 -10.36 -3.21 8.82
N ILE A 83 -10.56 -1.97 9.25
CA ILE A 83 -10.66 -1.57 10.65
C ILE A 83 -11.95 -0.80 10.82
N VAL A 84 -12.66 -1.07 11.90
CA VAL A 84 -13.79 -0.27 12.38
C VAL A 84 -13.39 0.22 13.76
N ASP A 85 -13.30 1.54 13.94
CA ASP A 85 -13.02 2.11 15.25
C ASP A 85 -14.28 2.19 16.13
N ASP A 86 -14.10 2.56 17.40
CA ASP A 86 -15.19 2.63 18.39
C ASP A 86 -16.28 3.66 18.03
N GLU A 87 -15.95 4.61 17.15
CA GLU A 87 -16.89 5.59 16.59
C GLU A 87 -17.59 5.06 15.32
N TYR A 88 -17.41 3.77 15.01
CA TYR A 88 -17.92 3.10 13.81
C TYR A 88 -17.39 3.66 12.49
N HIS A 89 -16.23 4.33 12.50
CA HIS A 89 -15.59 4.75 11.26
C HIS A 89 -14.86 3.58 10.60
N TYR A 90 -15.25 3.33 9.35
CA TYR A 90 -14.64 2.32 8.50
C TYR A 90 -13.35 2.86 7.87
N LYS A 91 -12.25 2.11 8.03
CA LYS A 91 -10.97 2.38 7.37
C LYS A 91 -10.52 1.14 6.61
N LEU A 92 -10.15 1.32 5.35
CA LEU A 92 -9.60 0.27 4.49
C LEU A 92 -8.20 0.68 4.04
N PHE A 93 -7.26 -0.24 4.22
CA PHE A 93 -5.86 -0.09 3.81
C PHE A 93 -5.49 -1.21 2.86
N ASP A 94 -5.09 -0.86 1.63
CA ASP A 94 -4.48 -1.83 0.71
C ASP A 94 -3.01 -2.02 1.08
N ILE A 95 -2.73 -3.17 1.67
CA ILE A 95 -1.44 -3.48 2.30
C ILE A 95 -0.46 -4.04 1.28
N CYS A 96 -0.96 -4.82 0.32
CA CYS A 96 -0.15 -5.27 -0.79
C CYS A 96 -0.98 -5.58 -2.04
N CYS A 97 -0.32 -5.52 -3.18
CA CYS A 97 -0.72 -6.19 -4.40
C CYS A 97 0.55 -6.80 -5.01
N LYS A 98 0.63 -8.13 -5.05
CA LYS A 98 1.81 -8.84 -5.56
C LYS A 98 1.40 -9.78 -6.70
N PRO A 99 2.16 -9.79 -7.81
CA PRO A 99 2.02 -10.85 -8.79
C PRO A 99 2.40 -12.19 -8.15
N PHE A 100 1.71 -13.23 -8.57
CA PHE A 100 1.82 -14.58 -8.05
C PHE A 100 2.04 -15.52 -9.23
N GLU A 101 3.20 -16.16 -9.27
CA GLU A 101 3.58 -17.08 -10.34
C GLU A 101 2.74 -18.36 -10.27
N TYR A 102 2.32 -18.86 -11.44
CA TYR A 102 1.34 -19.94 -11.57
C TYR A 102 1.79 -21.25 -10.91
N GLU A 103 3.09 -21.52 -10.87
CA GLU A 103 3.68 -22.74 -10.32
C GLU A 103 3.66 -22.79 -8.78
N ARG A 104 3.23 -21.72 -8.11
CA ARG A 104 3.34 -21.56 -6.65
C ARG A 104 1.99 -21.50 -5.93
N LYS A 105 0.89 -21.93 -6.56
CA LYS A 105 -0.53 -21.78 -6.10
C LYS A 105 -0.97 -22.73 -4.98
N THR A 106 -0.07 -23.14 -4.10
CA THR A 106 -0.44 -23.99 -2.95
C THR A 106 -0.69 -23.16 -1.70
N ALA A 107 -1.57 -23.65 -0.81
CA ALA A 107 -1.86 -23.01 0.48
C ALA A 107 -0.58 -22.85 1.33
N GLU A 108 0.30 -23.86 1.32
CA GLU A 108 1.59 -23.84 2.02
C GLU A 108 2.51 -22.71 1.55
N TYR A 109 2.52 -22.40 0.24
CA TYR A 109 3.36 -21.33 -0.28
C TYR A 109 2.90 -19.94 0.19
N THR A 110 1.59 -19.76 0.36
CA THR A 110 1.01 -18.50 0.82
C THR A 110 1.26 -18.25 2.32
N LEU A 111 1.30 -19.31 3.12
CA LEU A 111 1.46 -19.25 4.58
C LEU A 111 2.93 -19.24 5.04
N ASN A 112 3.82 -19.99 4.37
CA ASN A 112 5.19 -20.27 4.86
C ASN A 112 6.30 -19.39 4.26
N GLN A 113 5.97 -18.41 3.42
CA GLN A 113 6.96 -17.46 2.89
C GLN A 113 7.27 -16.35 3.92
N PRO A 114 8.53 -16.14 4.36
CA PRO A 114 8.91 -14.97 5.18
C PRO A 114 8.73 -13.63 4.44
N ALA A 115 8.44 -13.67 3.13
CA ALA A 115 8.09 -12.52 2.29
C ALA A 115 6.57 -12.34 2.11
N SER A 116 5.73 -13.08 2.86
CA SER A 116 4.29 -12.90 2.78
C SER A 116 3.91 -11.48 3.25
N PRO A 117 2.86 -10.89 2.68
CA PRO A 117 2.36 -9.58 3.11
C PRO A 117 2.10 -9.55 4.62
N LEU A 118 1.63 -10.65 5.20
CA LEU A 118 1.36 -10.78 6.63
C LEU A 118 2.63 -10.70 7.49
N TRP A 119 3.75 -11.26 7.02
CA TRP A 119 5.05 -11.11 7.70
C TRP A 119 5.60 -9.69 7.60
N THR A 120 5.34 -8.99 6.49
CA THR A 120 5.79 -7.61 6.28
C THR A 120 5.16 -6.66 7.31
N PHE A 121 3.97 -6.99 7.81
CA PHE A 121 3.24 -6.21 8.82
C PHE A 121 3.19 -6.89 10.20
N HIS A 122 4.09 -7.82 10.49
CA HIS A 122 4.16 -8.56 11.78
C HIS A 122 2.88 -9.30 12.20
N ALA A 123 1.96 -9.56 11.27
CA ALA A 123 0.73 -10.30 11.51
C ALA A 123 0.90 -11.83 11.41
N GLY A 124 2.10 -12.30 11.03
CA GLY A 124 2.40 -13.72 10.76
C GLY A 124 2.16 -14.67 11.94
N PRO A 125 2.75 -14.46 13.13
CA PRO A 125 2.62 -15.42 14.23
C PRO A 125 1.28 -15.34 14.97
N SER A 126 0.68 -14.15 15.03
CA SER A 126 -0.50 -13.83 15.84
C SER A 126 -1.80 -14.39 15.26
N ILE A 127 -1.87 -14.54 13.93
CA ILE A 127 -3.08 -15.02 13.24
C ILE A 127 -3.12 -16.55 13.18
N CYS A 128 -1.97 -17.22 13.00
CA CYS A 128 -1.91 -18.68 12.96
C CYS A 128 -2.15 -19.39 14.30
N SER A 129 -2.19 -18.65 15.42
CA SER A 129 -2.56 -19.21 16.73
C SER A 129 -4.06 -19.12 17.02
N SER A 130 -4.84 -18.50 16.12
CA SER A 130 -6.27 -18.24 16.28
C SER A 130 -7.16 -19.00 15.28
N LEU A 131 -6.57 -19.80 14.38
CA LEU A 131 -7.26 -20.63 13.39
C LEU A 131 -7.04 -22.12 13.66
#